data_AF-A0A2N2W230-F1
#
_entry.id   AF-A0A2N2W230-F1
#
_cell.length_a   1.000
_cell.length_b   1.000
_cell.length_c   1.000
_cell.angle_alpha   90.00
_cell.angle_beta   90.00
_cell.angle_gamma   90.00
#
_symmetry.space_group_name_H-M   'P 1'
#
loop_
_entity.id
_entity.type
_entity.pdbx_description
1 polymer ?
#
loop_
_entity_poly.entity_id
_entity_poly.type
_entity_poly.pdbx_seq_one_letter_code
_entity_poly.pdbx_strand_id
1 'polypeptide(L)'
;YEKKLIAGIVLTGGGAQLKHITQLTEFITGMDTRIGYPNEHLAPGVPEEMASPMYATGIGLVIIGLQRFEKEQMKTEKPVGKPKKPARLSFFDGIKKFFEEDGEN
;
A
#
# COMPACT_ATOMS: atom_id res chain seq x y z
N TYR A 1 16.72 18.27 14.50
CA TYR A 1 15.97 17.38 13.58
C TYR A 1 16.14 17.76 12.11
N GLU A 2 16.73 18.92 11.79
CA GLU A 2 16.93 19.45 10.42
C GLU A 2 17.52 18.44 9.43
N LYS A 3 18.47 17.59 9.86
CA LYS A 3 19.08 16.57 8.98
C LYS A 3 18.15 15.41 8.58
N LYS A 4 16.90 15.35 9.06
CA LYS A 4 15.92 14.30 8.73
C LYS A 4 14.95 14.68 7.60
N LEU A 5 14.91 15.95 7.18
CA LEU A 5 13.99 16.45 6.14
C LEU A 5 14.77 16.93 4.91
N ILE A 6 15.58 16.03 4.34
CA ILE A 6 16.46 16.32 3.19
C ILE A 6 15.65 16.81 1.96
N ALA A 7 14.39 16.39 1.85
CA ALA A 7 13.50 16.72 0.74
C ALA A 7 12.69 18.02 0.93
N GLY A 8 12.88 18.75 2.03
CA GLY A 8 12.15 19.98 2.33
C GLY A 8 10.68 19.77 2.73
N ILE A 9 9.88 20.84 2.64
CA ILE A 9 8.44 20.86 2.96
C ILE A 9 7.61 20.82 1.67
N VAL A 10 6.53 20.05 1.68
CA VAL A 10 5.52 20.06 0.61
C VAL A 10 4.19 20.53 1.19
N LEU A 11 3.67 21.65 0.67
CA LEU A 11 2.37 22.19 1.04
C LEU A 11 1.28 21.68 0.08
N THR A 12 0.14 21.28 0.63
CA THR A 12 -1.03 20.84 -0.15
C THR A 12 -2.33 21.31 0.50
N GLY A 13 -3.48 20.94 -0.05
CA GLY A 13 -4.81 21.40 0.39
C GLY A 13 -5.13 22.83 -0.07
N GLY A 14 -6.22 23.40 0.45
CA GLY A 14 -6.63 24.77 0.11
C GLY A 14 -5.68 25.84 0.65
N GLY A 15 -5.06 25.62 1.82
CA GLY A 15 -4.11 26.57 2.41
C GLY A 15 -2.83 26.77 1.58
N ALA A 16 -2.46 25.78 0.77
CA ALA A 16 -1.33 25.85 -0.16
C ALA A 16 -1.55 26.84 -1.31
N GLN A 17 -2.78 27.33 -1.53
CA GLN A 17 -3.11 28.29 -2.59
C GLN A 17 -3.02 29.75 -2.11
N LEU A 18 -2.71 29.99 -0.84
CA LEU A 18 -2.53 31.33 -0.32
C LEU A 18 -1.33 32.01 -1.00
N LYS A 19 -1.50 33.29 -1.35
CA LYS A 19 -0.42 34.08 -1.95
C LYS A 19 0.77 34.12 -1.00
N HIS A 20 1.93 33.85 -1.54
CA HIS A 20 3.22 33.87 -0.86
C HIS A 20 3.42 32.86 0.28
N ILE A 21 2.60 31.80 0.35
CA ILE A 21 2.71 30.82 1.44
C ILE A 21 4.03 30.03 1.41
N THR A 22 4.59 29.77 0.22
CA THR A 22 5.89 29.11 0.08
C THR A 22 7.00 29.99 0.64
N GLN A 23 7.06 31.27 0.25
CA GLN A 23 8.07 32.20 0.76
C GLN A 23 7.98 32.38 2.28
N LEU A 24 6.76 32.47 2.83
CA LEU A 24 6.57 32.58 4.27
C LEU A 24 7.07 31.32 5.00
N THR A 25 6.76 30.15 4.47
CA THR A 25 7.16 28.88 5.06
C THR A 25 8.68 28.71 5.01
N GLU A 26 9.31 29.05 3.88
CA GLU A 26 10.77 29.07 3.73
C GLU A 26 11.42 30.05 4.69
N PHE A 27 10.87 31.26 4.83
CA PHE A 27 11.39 32.28 5.74
C PHE A 27 11.31 31.85 7.21
N ILE A 28 10.20 31.25 7.64
CA ILE A 28 10.02 30.81 9.03
C ILE A 28 10.86 29.57 9.35
N THR A 29 10.93 28.62 8.41
CA THR A 29 11.49 27.28 8.69
C THR A 29 12.93 27.13 8.24
N GLY A 30 13.43 27.99 7.36
CA GLY A 30 14.76 27.87 6.73
C GLY A 30 14.90 26.66 5.80
N MET A 31 13.79 26.02 5.41
CA MET A 31 13.77 24.82 4.56
C MET A 31 13.06 25.09 3.24
N ASP A 32 13.60 24.53 2.16
CA ASP A 32 13.00 24.56 0.82
C ASP A 32 11.54 24.09 0.87
N THR A 33 10.63 24.86 0.30
CA THR A 33 9.19 24.57 0.31
C THR A 33 8.61 24.59 -1.09
N ARG A 34 7.75 23.62 -1.41
CA ARG A 34 7.02 23.56 -2.70
C ARG A 34 5.55 23.19 -2.55
N ILE A 35 4.77 23.47 -3.59
CA ILE A 35 3.36 23.06 -3.67
C ILE A 35 3.27 21.64 -4.24
N GLY A 36 2.50 20.77 -3.57
CA GLY A 36 2.22 19.40 -3.99
C GLY A 36 0.91 19.30 -4.76
N TYR A 37 0.98 18.84 -6.01
CA TYR A 37 -0.16 18.64 -6.90
C TYR A 37 -0.46 17.14 -7.05
N PRO A 38 -1.74 16.71 -6.97
CA PRO A 38 -2.10 15.28 -7.03
C PRO A 38 -2.26 14.77 -8.48
N ASN A 39 -1.37 15.17 -9.40
CA ASN A 39 -1.52 14.91 -10.84
C ASN A 39 -0.87 13.60 -11.33
N GLU A 40 0.13 13.07 -10.61
CA GLU A 40 0.94 11.93 -11.04
C GLU A 40 0.14 10.62 -11.23
N HIS A 41 -0.96 10.47 -10.49
CA HIS A 41 -1.78 9.25 -10.49
C HIS A 41 -3.16 9.45 -11.13
N LEU A 42 -3.37 10.57 -11.85
CA LEU A 42 -4.63 10.84 -12.52
C LEU A 42 -4.64 10.28 -13.94
N ALA A 43 -5.76 9.69 -14.35
CA ALA A 43 -5.92 9.18 -15.70
C ALA A 43 -5.97 10.32 -16.74
N PRO A 44 -5.48 10.13 -17.98
CA PRO A 44 -5.65 11.11 -19.04
C PRO A 44 -7.12 11.51 -19.20
N GLY A 45 -7.42 12.80 -19.23
CA GLY A 45 -8.79 13.32 -19.40
C GLY A 45 -9.54 13.68 -18.12
N VAL A 46 -8.91 13.61 -16.94
CA VAL A 46 -9.48 14.30 -15.76
C VAL A 46 -9.51 15.82 -15.97
N PRO A 47 -10.53 16.51 -15.43
CA PRO A 47 -10.55 17.97 -15.41
C PRO A 47 -9.28 18.53 -14.76
N GLU A 48 -8.69 19.55 -15.36
CA GLU A 48 -7.46 20.20 -14.87
C GLU A 48 -7.61 20.73 -13.43
N GLU A 49 -8.84 21.11 -13.04
CA GLU A 49 -9.18 21.52 -11.68
C GLU A 49 -8.89 20.43 -10.65
N MET A 50 -9.02 19.15 -11.03
CA MET A 50 -8.75 18.01 -10.15
C MET A 50 -7.26 17.87 -9.83
N ALA A 51 -6.37 18.45 -10.66
CA ALA A 51 -4.95 18.56 -10.38
C ALA A 51 -4.63 19.65 -9.34
N SER A 52 -5.63 20.26 -8.70
CA SER A 52 -5.42 21.24 -7.61
C SER A 52 -4.92 20.58 -6.31
N PRO A 53 -4.02 21.24 -5.56
CA PRO A 53 -3.61 20.80 -4.22
C PRO A 53 -4.80 20.62 -3.27
N MET A 54 -5.92 21.32 -3.50
CA MET A 54 -7.15 21.19 -2.73
C MET A 54 -7.68 19.75 -2.66
N TYR A 55 -7.50 18.96 -3.73
CA TYR A 55 -8.04 17.60 -3.84
C TYR A 55 -7.07 16.50 -3.38
N ALA A 56 -5.87 16.85 -2.92
CA ALA A 56 -4.83 15.88 -2.62
C ALA A 56 -5.25 14.80 -1.62
N THR A 57 -5.98 15.17 -0.56
CA THR A 57 -6.48 14.20 0.43
C THR A 57 -7.51 13.25 -0.18
N GLY A 58 -8.48 13.78 -0.93
CA GLY A 58 -9.53 12.96 -1.54
C GLY A 58 -8.97 11.96 -2.54
N ILE A 59 -8.07 12.42 -3.42
CA ILE A 59 -7.40 11.57 -4.41
C ILE A 59 -6.56 10.50 -3.71
N GLY A 60 -5.79 10.89 -2.69
CA GLY A 60 -5.00 9.93 -1.89
C GLY A 60 -5.85 8.85 -1.23
N LEU A 61 -7.02 9.21 -0.70
CA LEU A 61 -7.96 8.23 -0.12
C LEU A 61 -8.50 7.25 -1.17
N VAL A 62 -8.82 7.72 -2.37
CA VAL A 62 -9.27 6.86 -3.48
C VAL A 62 -8.16 5.88 -3.88
N ILE A 63 -6.93 6.37 -4.04
CA ILE A 63 -5.76 5.53 -4.36
C ILE A 63 -5.57 4.44 -3.29
N ILE A 64 -5.63 4.81 -2.02
CA ILE A 64 -5.52 3.86 -0.90
C ILE A 64 -6.67 2.85 -0.93
N GLY A 65 -7.89 3.28 -1.25
CA GLY A 65 -9.05 2.40 -1.39
C GLY A 65 -8.87 1.36 -2.48
N LEU A 66 -8.39 1.77 -3.66
CA LEU A 66 -8.10 0.87 -4.79
C LEU A 66 -7.01 -0.14 -4.45
N GLN A 67 -5.89 0.30 -3.85
CA GLN A 67 -4.80 -0.59 -3.43
C GLN A 67 -5.26 -1.63 -2.41
N ARG A 68 -6.15 -1.26 -1.49
CA ARG A 68 -6.73 -2.20 -0.52
C ARG A 68 -7.64 -3.22 -1.22
N PHE A 69 -8.49 -2.77 -2.13
CA PHE A 69 -9.39 -3.61 -2.89
C PHE A 69 -8.63 -4.66 -3.72
N GLU A 70 -7.60 -4.24 -4.47
CA GLU A 70 -6.75 -5.15 -5.25
C GLU A 70 -6.06 -6.19 -4.36
N LYS A 71 -5.53 -5.76 -3.20
CA LYS A 71 -4.88 -6.66 -2.23
C LYS A 71 -5.85 -7.67 -1.63
N GLU A 72 -7.11 -7.32 -1.46
CA GLU A 72 -8.16 -8.24 -0.99
C GLU A 72 -8.55 -9.24 -2.09
N GLN A 73 -8.72 -8.80 -3.33
CA GLN A 73 -9.00 -9.68 -4.47
C GLN A 73 -7.90 -10.74 -4.65
N MET A 74 -6.62 -10.36 -4.56
CA MET A 74 -5.49 -11.29 -4.62
C MET A 74 -5.47 -12.32 -3.47
N LYS A 75 -6.07 -12.03 -2.32
CA LYS A 75 -6.17 -13.00 -1.20
C LYS A 75 -7.27 -14.04 -1.43
N THR A 76 -8.36 -13.64 -2.08
CA THR A 76 -9.47 -14.52 -2.47
C THR A 76 -9.13 -15.39 -3.67
N GLU A 77 -8.30 -14.89 -4.59
CA GLU A 77 -7.79 -15.64 -5.75
C GLU A 77 -6.47 -16.36 -5.43
N LYS A 78 -6.47 -17.21 -4.40
CA LYS A 78 -5.42 -18.25 -4.35
C LYS A 78 -5.64 -19.18 -5.55
N PRO A 79 -4.60 -19.54 -6.32
CA PRO A 79 -4.75 -20.39 -7.48
C PRO A 79 -5.27 -21.76 -7.03
N VAL A 80 -6.47 -22.09 -7.51
CA VAL A 80 -6.90 -23.47 -7.68
C VAL A 80 -5.95 -24.09 -8.71
N GLY A 81 -4.91 -24.80 -8.26
CA GLY A 81 -4.11 -25.63 -9.18
C GLY A 81 -2.63 -25.82 -8.87
N LYS A 82 -2.32 -26.63 -7.84
CA LYS A 82 -1.59 -27.89 -8.07
C LYS A 82 -2.23 -28.93 -7.15
N PRO A 83 -2.62 -30.13 -7.63
CA PRO A 83 -3.00 -31.20 -6.73
C PRO A 83 -1.76 -31.55 -5.91
N LYS A 84 -1.71 -31.10 -4.65
CA LYS A 84 -0.83 -31.74 -3.67
C LYS A 84 -1.34 -33.17 -3.58
N LYS A 85 -0.51 -34.13 -4.01
CA LYS A 85 -0.73 -35.57 -3.82
C LYS A 85 -1.37 -35.77 -2.44
N PRO A 86 -2.40 -36.62 -2.32
CA PRO A 86 -3.06 -36.79 -1.03
C PRO A 86 -1.98 -37.16 -0.03
N ALA A 87 -1.78 -36.32 0.99
CA ALA A 87 -1.06 -36.72 2.18
C ALA A 87 -1.97 -37.74 2.88
N ARG A 88 -2.10 -38.94 2.28
CA ARG A 88 -2.74 -40.10 2.89
C ARG A 88 -1.72 -40.71 3.85
N LEU A 89 -1.54 -39.91 4.88
CA LEU A 89 -1.26 -40.17 6.26
C LEU A 89 -0.14 -41.11 6.71
N SER A 90 0.93 -40.41 7.11
CA SER A 90 1.92 -40.80 8.12
C SER A 90 1.32 -41.36 9.42
N PHE A 91 0.02 -41.14 9.69
CA PHE A 91 -0.68 -41.69 10.85
C PHE A 91 -1.04 -43.18 10.68
N PHE A 92 -1.30 -43.65 9.46
CA PHE A 92 -1.62 -45.08 9.25
C PHE A 92 -0.35 -45.92 9.15
N ASP A 93 0.76 -45.35 8.66
CA ASP A 93 2.07 -46.00 8.69
C ASP A 93 2.58 -46.25 10.12
N GLY A 94 2.28 -45.33 11.05
CA GLY A 94 2.60 -45.50 12.47
C GLY A 94 1.79 -46.62 13.13
N ILE A 95 0.49 -46.70 12.82
CA ILE A 95 -0.40 -47.75 13.36
C ILE A 95 -0.07 -49.12 12.75
N LYS A 96 0.32 -49.17 11.48
CA LYS A 96 0.71 -50.42 10.81
C LYS A 96 2.03 -50.98 11.37
N LYS A 97 3.02 -50.13 11.66
CA LYS A 97 4.26 -50.55 12.32
C LYS A 97 4.02 -51.11 13.72
N PHE A 98 3.11 -50.49 14.48
CA PHE A 98 2.74 -50.98 15.81
C PHE A 98 2.02 -52.34 15.76
N PHE A 99 1.27 -52.64 14.68
CA PHE A 99 0.57 -53.92 14.50
C PHE A 99 1.44 -55.03 13.87
N GLU A 100 2.51 -54.67 13.15
CA GLU A 100 3.49 -55.63 12.60
C GLU A 100 4.55 -56.04 13.65
N GLU A 101 4.82 -55.20 14.66
CA GLU A 101 5.82 -55.48 15.71
C GLU A 101 5.31 -56.45 16.79
N ASP A 102 4.00 -56.56 17.00
CA ASP A 102 3.35 -57.50 17.94
C ASP A 102 2.98 -58.86 17.30
N GLY A 103 3.35 -59.09 16.04
CA GLY A 103 2.97 -60.29 15.25
C GLY A 103 4.02 -61.41 15.19
N GLU A 104 5.22 -61.21 15.74
CA GLU A 104 6.26 -62.24 15.87
C GLU A 104 6.73 -62.37 17.33
N ASN A 105 5.87 -62.96 18.16
CA ASN A 105 6.16 -63.98 19.18
C ASN A 105 4.86 -64.44 19.88
#